data_AF-A0A957PE10-F1
#
_entry.id   AF-A0A957PE10-F1
#
_cell.length_a   1.000
_cell.length_b   1.000
_cell.length_c   1.000
_cell.angle_alpha   90.00
_cell.angle_beta   90.00
_cell.angle_gamma   90.00
#
_symmetry.space_group_name_H-M   'P 1'
#
loop_
_entity.id
_entity.type
_entity.pdbx_description
1 polymer ?
#
loop_
_entity_poly.entity_id
_entity_poly.type
_entity_poly.pdbx_seq_one_letter_code
_entity_poly.pdbx_strand_id
1 'polypeptide(L)'
;MMSTLTIYEKLVALLGLADPFSRAVQSAHVIWSRRYPEWEAAFFDTHFLKTRVLPSMQEVYPPAAESLALEWVNQFDANRGDTAPLVQALTPVAADFLYLVDGELRFYEREVAKMREVAPATRAKVSNVLAALRGALTPRRRTASV
;
A
#
# COMPACT_ATOMS: atom_id res chain seq x y z
N MET A 1 4.43 -22.75 4.47
CA MET A 1 4.93 -21.68 3.58
C MET A 1 4.62 -20.35 4.25
N MET A 2 5.63 -19.64 4.77
CA MET A 2 5.43 -18.29 5.32
C MET A 2 5.25 -17.34 4.14
N SER A 3 4.07 -16.72 4.05
CA SER A 3 3.76 -15.77 2.99
C SER A 3 4.70 -14.56 3.12
N THR A 4 5.27 -14.11 2.01
CA THR A 4 6.18 -12.95 1.93
C THR A 4 5.57 -11.67 2.48
N LEU A 5 4.24 -11.61 2.63
CA LEU A 5 3.50 -10.54 3.32
C LEU A 5 3.96 -10.34 4.78
N THR A 6 4.28 -11.40 5.53
CA THR A 6 4.49 -11.32 6.99
C THR A 6 5.75 -10.53 7.42
N ILE A 7 6.77 -10.44 6.56
CA ILE A 7 8.00 -9.67 6.82
C ILE A 7 7.81 -8.21 6.40
N TYR A 8 6.95 -7.99 5.40
CA TYR A 8 6.62 -6.68 4.85
C TYR A 8 5.82 -5.83 5.84
N GLU A 9 4.76 -6.41 6.40
CA GLU A 9 3.91 -5.80 7.43
C GLU A 9 4.72 -5.36 8.66
N LYS A 10 5.69 -6.19 9.08
CA LYS A 10 6.54 -5.89 10.24
C LYS A 10 7.48 -4.71 10.01
N LEU A 11 8.02 -4.56 8.80
CA LEU A 11 8.94 -3.45 8.46
C LEU A 11 8.21 -2.12 8.28
N VAL A 12 7.01 -2.17 7.69
CA VAL A 12 6.11 -1.04 7.53
C VAL A 12 5.64 -0.52 8.89
N ALA A 13 5.23 -1.43 9.79
CA ALA A 13 4.88 -1.09 11.17
C ALA A 13 6.06 -0.52 11.99
N LEU A 14 7.27 -1.06 11.82
CA LEU A 14 8.49 -0.58 12.50
C LEU A 14 8.93 0.82 12.07
N LEU A 15 8.58 1.25 10.86
CA LEU A 15 8.97 2.55 10.31
C LEU A 15 7.85 3.59 10.36
N GLY A 16 6.67 3.25 10.86
CA GLY A 16 5.49 4.14 10.87
C GLY A 16 5.02 4.54 9.48
N LEU A 17 5.45 3.82 8.44
CA LEU A 17 5.04 4.07 7.06
C LEU A 17 3.69 3.37 6.84
N ALA A 18 2.74 4.03 6.20
CA ALA A 18 1.47 3.39 5.87
C ALA A 18 1.71 2.17 4.96
N ASP A 19 0.88 1.13 5.11
CA ASP A 19 0.93 -0.09 4.32
C ASP A 19 1.05 0.22 2.81
N PRO A 20 2.17 -0.14 2.17
CA PRO A 20 2.39 0.16 0.76
C PRO A 20 1.36 -0.49 -0.16
N PHE A 21 0.77 -1.62 0.25
CA PHE A 21 -0.32 -2.21 -0.49
C PHE A 21 -1.55 -1.29 -0.48
N SER A 22 -1.95 -0.86 0.72
CA SER A 22 -3.01 0.15 0.88
C SER A 22 -2.72 1.45 0.10
N ARG A 23 -1.46 1.90 0.06
CA ARG A 23 -1.05 3.07 -0.75
C ARG A 23 -1.14 2.82 -2.25
N ALA A 24 -0.75 1.65 -2.72
CA ALA A 24 -0.85 1.29 -4.13
C ALA A 24 -2.32 1.28 -4.59
N VAL A 25 -3.19 0.67 -3.79
CA VAL A 25 -4.64 0.63 -4.07
C VAL A 25 -5.25 2.04 -4.07
N GLN A 26 -4.88 2.89 -3.11
CA GLN A 26 -5.35 4.28 -3.07
C GLN A 26 -4.83 5.12 -4.25
N SER A 27 -3.55 4.97 -4.61
CA SER A 27 -2.94 5.66 -5.74
C SER A 27 -3.60 5.24 -7.07
N ALA A 28 -3.78 3.93 -7.25
CA ALA A 28 -4.48 3.37 -8.41
C ALA A 28 -5.92 3.88 -8.49
N HIS A 29 -6.63 4.01 -7.36
CA HIS A 29 -7.97 4.59 -7.32
C HIS A 29 -8.00 6.03 -7.82
N VAL A 30 -7.05 6.88 -7.41
CA VAL A 30 -6.96 8.28 -7.89
C VAL A 30 -6.70 8.36 -9.40
N ILE A 31 -5.89 7.45 -9.95
CA ILE A 31 -5.62 7.40 -11.39
C ILE A 31 -6.87 6.90 -12.14
N TRP A 32 -7.47 5.83 -11.63
CA TRP A 32 -8.65 5.18 -12.20
C TRP A 32 -9.88 6.10 -12.19
N SER A 33 -10.14 6.83 -11.11
CA SER A 33 -11.31 7.70 -10.99
C SER A 33 -11.29 8.86 -11.98
N ARG A 34 -10.10 9.33 -12.37
CA ARG A 34 -9.93 10.33 -13.44
C ARG A 34 -10.26 9.77 -14.83
N ARG A 35 -10.08 8.47 -15.04
CA ARG A 35 -10.35 7.79 -16.31
C ARG A 35 -11.82 7.36 -16.41
N TYR A 36 -12.45 7.04 -15.28
CA TYR A 36 -13.81 6.50 -15.19
C TYR A 36 -14.66 7.27 -14.16
N PRO A 37 -14.85 8.59 -14.32
CA PRO A 37 -15.56 9.41 -13.35
C PRO A 37 -17.02 8.99 -13.15
N GLU A 38 -17.68 8.51 -14.21
CA GLU A 38 -19.04 7.99 -14.14
C GLU A 38 -19.16 6.72 -13.29
N TRP A 39 -18.11 5.90 -13.27
CA TRP A 39 -18.08 4.66 -12.49
C TRP A 39 -17.63 4.90 -11.06
N GLU A 40 -16.76 5.89 -10.80
CA GLU A 40 -16.40 6.29 -9.43
C GLU A 40 -17.66 6.73 -8.66
N ALA A 41 -18.42 7.66 -9.24
CA ALA A 41 -19.62 8.20 -8.61
C ALA A 41 -20.70 7.13 -8.39
N ALA A 42 -20.73 6.11 -9.25
CA ALA A 42 -21.77 5.10 -9.24
C ALA A 42 -21.41 3.81 -8.49
N PHE A 43 -20.13 3.42 -8.37
CA PHE A 43 -19.74 2.10 -7.85
C PHE A 43 -18.53 2.09 -6.92
N PHE A 44 -17.83 3.22 -6.75
CA PHE A 44 -16.45 3.15 -6.26
C PHE A 44 -16.05 4.35 -5.39
N ASP A 45 -16.74 4.49 -4.25
CA ASP A 45 -16.39 5.48 -3.23
C ASP A 45 -15.21 5.02 -2.33
N THR A 46 -14.65 5.99 -1.58
CA THR A 46 -13.53 5.73 -0.67
C THR A 46 -13.92 4.80 0.49
N HIS A 47 -15.19 4.71 0.84
CA HIS A 47 -15.66 3.84 1.92
C HIS A 47 -15.63 2.38 1.48
N PHE A 48 -16.21 2.06 0.33
CA PHE A 48 -16.19 0.74 -0.29
C PHE A 48 -14.77 0.24 -0.52
N LEU A 49 -13.88 1.11 -1.01
CA LEU A 49 -12.47 0.78 -1.18
C LEU A 49 -11.84 0.27 0.12
N LYS A 50 -12.16 0.92 1.26
CA LYS A 50 -11.60 0.59 2.57
C LYS A 50 -12.25 -0.62 3.23
N THR A 51 -13.56 -0.80 3.08
CA THR A 51 -14.31 -1.80 3.84
C THR A 51 -14.49 -3.11 3.09
N ARG A 52 -14.39 -3.12 1.76
CA ARG A 52 -14.63 -4.30 0.92
C ARG A 52 -13.42 -4.66 0.07
N VAL A 53 -12.95 -3.72 -0.75
CA VAL A 53 -11.89 -3.99 -1.74
C VAL A 53 -10.55 -4.26 -1.08
N LEU A 54 -10.12 -3.41 -0.14
CA LEU A 54 -8.85 -3.59 0.54
C LEU A 54 -8.76 -4.92 1.30
N PRO A 55 -9.75 -5.29 2.15
CA PRO A 55 -9.74 -6.58 2.83
C PRO A 55 -9.74 -7.77 1.86
N SER A 56 -10.59 -7.76 0.83
CA SER A 56 -10.69 -8.90 -0.10
C SER A 56 -9.41 -9.08 -0.93
N MET A 57 -8.80 -7.98 -1.36
CA MET A 57 -7.53 -8.04 -2.08
C MET A 57 -6.34 -8.40 -1.18
N GLN A 58 -6.40 -8.17 0.13
CA GLN A 58 -5.36 -8.64 1.06
C GLN A 58 -5.43 -10.15 1.29
N GLU A 59 -6.62 -10.75 1.24
CA GLU A 59 -6.80 -12.20 1.34
C GLU A 59 -6.37 -12.93 0.07
N VAL A 60 -6.74 -12.40 -1.10
CA VAL A 60 -6.44 -13.00 -2.41
C VAL A 60 -6.02 -11.91 -3.40
N TYR A 61 -4.72 -11.86 -3.71
CA TYR A 61 -4.14 -10.94 -4.70
C TYR A 61 -3.38 -11.67 -5.82
N PRO A 62 -3.57 -11.26 -7.09
CA PRO A 62 -4.64 -10.39 -7.59
C PRO A 62 -5.97 -11.17 -7.67
N PRO A 63 -7.12 -10.55 -7.33
CA PRO A 63 -8.41 -11.18 -7.60
C PRO A 63 -8.68 -11.23 -9.10
N ALA A 64 -9.59 -12.09 -9.53
CA ALA A 64 -10.11 -12.03 -10.89
C ALA A 64 -10.91 -10.74 -11.10
N ALA A 65 -10.78 -10.12 -12.27
CA ALA A 65 -11.50 -8.88 -12.60
C ALA A 65 -13.02 -9.05 -12.51
N GLU A 66 -13.54 -10.21 -12.92
CA GLU A 66 -14.96 -10.56 -12.81
C GLU A 66 -15.42 -10.63 -11.34
N SER A 67 -14.60 -11.20 -10.44
CA SER A 67 -14.91 -11.23 -9.01
C SER A 67 -14.95 -9.83 -8.41
N LEU A 68 -14.04 -8.95 -8.82
CA LEU A 68 -14.04 -7.55 -8.40
C LEU A 68 -15.28 -6.81 -8.94
N ALA A 69 -15.63 -7.00 -10.21
CA ALA A 69 -16.83 -6.42 -10.81
C ALA A 69 -18.11 -6.92 -10.12
N LEU A 70 -18.16 -8.19 -9.72
CA LEU A 70 -19.27 -8.74 -8.93
C LEU A 70 -19.40 -8.07 -7.56
N GLU A 71 -18.30 -7.87 -6.84
CA GLU A 71 -18.31 -7.11 -5.58
C GLU A 71 -18.80 -5.66 -5.78
N TRP A 72 -18.55 -5.05 -6.94
CA TRP A 72 -19.06 -3.71 -7.25
C TRP A 72 -20.57 -3.70 -7.43
N VAL A 73 -21.09 -4.65 -8.21
CA VAL A 73 -22.54 -4.77 -8.44
C VAL A 73 -23.28 -5.09 -7.15
N ASN A 74 -22.70 -5.93 -6.29
CA ASN A 74 -23.31 -6.36 -5.04
C ASN A 74 -23.51 -5.23 -4.00
N GLN A 75 -22.92 -4.05 -4.21
CA GLN A 75 -23.15 -2.89 -3.33
C GLN A 75 -24.57 -2.32 -3.45
N PHE A 76 -25.21 -2.48 -4.60
CA PHE A 76 -26.45 -1.78 -4.94
C PHE A 76 -27.71 -2.60 -4.72
N ASP A 77 -27.59 -3.77 -4.06
CA ASP A 77 -28.68 -4.73 -3.87
C ASP A 77 -29.47 -4.96 -5.18
N ALA A 78 -28.73 -4.98 -6.30
CA ALA A 78 -29.30 -5.02 -7.63
C ALA A 78 -30.17 -6.26 -7.77
N ASN A 79 -31.38 -6.09 -8.31
CA ASN A 79 -32.28 -7.21 -8.61
C ASN A 79 -31.50 -8.30 -9.36
N ARG A 80 -31.62 -9.56 -8.91
CA ARG A 80 -30.86 -10.71 -9.42
C ARG A 80 -30.91 -10.90 -10.95
N GLY A 81 -31.86 -10.28 -11.64
CA GLY A 81 -31.97 -10.30 -13.10
C GLY A 81 -30.94 -9.44 -13.85
N ASP A 82 -30.44 -8.36 -13.23
CA ASP A 82 -29.56 -7.39 -13.91
C ASP A 82 -28.08 -7.56 -13.54
N THR A 83 -27.75 -8.49 -12.63
CA THR A 83 -26.38 -8.68 -12.13
C THR A 83 -25.41 -9.12 -13.24
N ALA A 84 -25.77 -10.12 -14.05
CA ALA A 84 -24.83 -10.68 -15.02
C ALA A 84 -24.45 -9.69 -16.15
N PRO A 85 -25.38 -8.95 -16.78
CA PRO A 85 -25.03 -7.91 -17.75
C PRO A 85 -24.16 -6.80 -17.15
N LEU A 86 -24.43 -6.38 -15.90
CA LEU A 86 -23.64 -5.36 -15.21
C LEU A 86 -22.22 -5.85 -14.91
N VAL A 87 -22.07 -7.09 -14.43
CA VAL A 87 -20.74 -7.70 -14.20
C VAL A 87 -19.95 -7.77 -15.51
N GLN A 88 -20.59 -8.20 -16.60
CA GLN A 88 -19.94 -8.27 -17.90
C GLN A 88 -19.47 -6.87 -18.38
N ALA A 89 -20.30 -5.85 -18.20
CA ALA A 89 -19.95 -4.47 -18.56
C ALA A 89 -18.84 -3.86 -17.69
N LEU A 90 -18.82 -4.19 -16.39
CA LEU A 90 -17.86 -3.67 -15.42
C LEU A 90 -16.52 -4.41 -15.43
N THR A 91 -16.50 -5.68 -15.84
CA THR A 91 -15.29 -6.51 -15.89
C THR A 91 -14.08 -5.84 -16.56
N PRO A 92 -14.19 -5.21 -17.76
CA PRO A 92 -13.04 -4.53 -18.36
C PRO A 92 -12.56 -3.32 -17.54
N VAL A 93 -13.48 -2.61 -16.87
CA VAL A 93 -13.14 -1.45 -16.02
C VAL A 93 -12.44 -1.92 -14.73
N ALA A 94 -12.90 -3.03 -14.15
CA ALA A 94 -12.25 -3.70 -13.03
C ALA A 94 -10.86 -4.24 -13.39
N ALA A 95 -10.70 -4.80 -14.60
CA ALA A 95 -9.40 -5.25 -15.08
C ALA A 95 -8.39 -4.09 -15.20
N ASP A 96 -8.83 -2.93 -15.70
CA ASP A 96 -7.96 -1.75 -15.79
C ASP A 96 -7.57 -1.21 -14.41
N PHE A 97 -8.50 -1.23 -13.43
CA PHE A 97 -8.17 -0.92 -12.03
C PHE A 97 -7.08 -1.85 -11.49
N LEU A 98 -7.23 -3.17 -11.67
CA LEU A 98 -6.24 -4.15 -11.21
C LEU A 98 -4.88 -3.98 -11.88
N TYR A 99 -4.87 -3.62 -13.17
CA TYR A 99 -3.66 -3.29 -13.90
C TYR A 99 -2.93 -2.07 -13.27
N LEU A 100 -3.67 -1.03 -12.90
CA LEU A 100 -3.12 0.14 -12.22
C LEU A 100 -2.59 -0.21 -10.82
N VAL A 101 -3.30 -1.03 -10.05
CA VAL A 101 -2.84 -1.49 -8.72
C VAL A 101 -1.51 -2.24 -8.83
N ASP A 102 -1.38 -3.15 -9.80
CA ASP A 102 -0.15 -3.90 -10.05
C ASP A 102 1.02 -2.99 -10.48
N GLY A 103 0.72 -1.94 -11.28
CA GLY A 103 1.69 -0.90 -11.61
C GLY A 103 2.21 -0.15 -10.39
N GLU A 104 1.30 0.32 -9.54
CA GLU A 104 1.61 1.09 -8.32
C GLU A 104 2.34 0.21 -7.29
N LEU A 105 1.95 -1.05 -7.11
CA LEU A 105 2.64 -1.98 -6.22
C LEU A 105 4.09 -2.16 -6.61
N ARG A 106 4.37 -2.43 -7.89
CA ARG A 106 5.74 -2.53 -8.39
C ARG A 106 6.54 -1.24 -8.21
N PHE A 107 5.89 -0.09 -8.30
CA PHE A 107 6.54 1.19 -8.00
C PHE A 107 6.95 1.28 -6.53
N TYR A 108 6.03 1.02 -5.60
CA TYR A 108 6.32 1.06 -4.17
C TYR A 108 7.33 0.00 -3.74
N GLU A 109 7.30 -1.21 -4.31
CA GLU A 109 8.29 -2.25 -4.04
C GLU A 109 9.71 -1.80 -4.42
N ARG A 110 9.88 -1.15 -5.58
CA ARG A 110 11.18 -0.58 -5.99
C ARG A 110 11.64 0.52 -5.06
N GLU A 111 10.74 1.42 -4.67
CA GLU A 111 11.08 2.51 -3.73
C GLU A 111 11.48 1.95 -2.35
N VAL A 112 10.76 0.96 -1.85
CA VAL A 112 11.12 0.26 -0.60
C VAL A 112 12.46 -0.46 -0.74
N ALA A 113 12.74 -1.11 -1.88
CA ALA A 113 14.03 -1.76 -2.12
C ALA A 113 15.19 -0.76 -2.09
N LYS A 114 15.04 0.40 -2.75
CA LYS A 114 16.02 1.50 -2.68
C LYS A 114 16.19 2.00 -1.25
N MET A 115 15.11 2.21 -0.51
CA MET A 115 15.19 2.64 0.90
C MET A 115 15.91 1.60 1.77
N ARG A 116 15.73 0.30 1.53
CA ARG A 116 16.45 -0.77 2.25
C ARG A 116 17.95 -0.74 1.96
N GLU A 117 18.36 -0.41 0.74
CA GLU A 117 19.77 -0.27 0.39
C GLU A 117 20.42 0.94 1.07
N VAL A 118 19.68 2.04 1.20
CA VAL A 118 20.17 3.31 1.80
C VAL A 118 20.05 3.33 3.34
N ALA A 119 19.17 2.51 3.92
CA ALA A 119 18.91 2.47 5.35
C ALA A 119 20.13 2.10 6.22
N PRO A 120 20.99 1.12 5.87
CA PRO A 120 22.21 0.81 6.63
C PRO A 120 23.17 2.00 6.70
N ALA A 121 23.39 2.70 5.58
CA ALA A 121 24.26 3.87 5.52
C ALA A 121 23.70 5.02 6.35
N THR A 122 22.39 5.25 6.25
CA THR A 122 21.69 6.28 7.04
C THR A 122 21.73 5.96 8.54
N ARG A 123 21.49 4.69 8.91
CA ARG A 123 21.53 4.22 10.30
C ARG A 123 22.93 4.31 10.90
N ALA A 124 23.96 3.94 10.13
CA ALA A 124 25.36 4.09 10.52
C ALA A 124 25.73 5.57 10.73
N LYS A 125 25.28 6.45 9.82
CA LYS A 125 25.52 7.90 9.94
C LYS A 125 24.86 8.49 11.19
N VAL A 126 23.61 8.14 11.46
CA VAL A 126 22.89 8.57 12.68
C VAL A 126 23.57 8.02 13.94
N SER A 127 23.96 6.75 13.94
CA SER A 127 24.70 6.12 15.05
C SER A 127 26.02 6.84 15.34
N ASN A 128 26.77 7.19 14.30
CA ASN A 128 28.04 7.90 14.42
C ASN A 128 27.85 9.33 14.98
N VAL A 129 26.81 10.04 14.54
CA VAL A 129 26.47 11.37 15.08
C VAL A 129 26.09 11.27 16.55
N LEU A 130 25.28 10.29 16.94
CA LEU A 130 24.91 10.08 18.34
C LEU A 130 26.11 9.68 19.21
N ALA A 131 27.02 8.86 18.70
CA ALA A 131 28.26 8.52 19.39
C ALA A 131 29.16 9.75 19.59
N ALA A 132 29.30 10.61 18.57
CA ALA A 132 30.07 11.84 18.65
C ALA A 132 29.47 12.84 19.66
N LEU A 133 28.15 13.01 19.65
CA LEU A 133 27.44 13.87 20.62
C LEU A 133 27.59 13.33 22.05
N ARG A 134 27.49 12.01 22.25
CA ARG A 134 27.70 11.39 23.57
C ARG A 134 29.14 11.59 24.05
N GLY A 135 30.14 11.48 23.17
CA GLY A 135 31.54 11.75 23.48
C GLY A 135 31.81 13.22 23.85
N ALA A 136 31.15 14.16 23.18
CA ALA A 136 31.26 15.59 23.46
C ALA A 136 30.61 16.01 24.80
N LEU A 137 29.60 15.26 25.25
CA LEU A 137 28.90 15.50 26.50
C LEU A 137 29.53 14.81 27.72
N THR A 138 30.54 13.94 27.52
CA THR A 138 31.32 13.37 28.63
C THR A 138 32.33 14.41 29.16
N PRO A 139 32.25 14.81 30.44
CA PRO A 139 33.17 15.80 30.99
C PRO A 139 34.59 15.21 31.04
N ARG A 140 35.54 15.87 30.36
CA ARG A 140 36.97 15.61 30.53
C ARG A 140 37.31 15.73 32.02
N ARG A 141 37.51 14.62 32.71
CA ARG A 141 38.21 14.62 34.01
C ARG A 141 39.59 15.22 33.74
N ARG A 142 39.77 16.50 34.07
CA ARG A 142 41.09 17.11 34.19
C ARG A 142 41.82 16.30 35.26
N THR A 143 42.82 15.56 34.84
CA THR A 143 43.84 15.02 35.73
C THR A 143 44.54 16.22 36.36
N ALA A 144 44.18 16.53 37.61
CA ALA A 144 45.02 17.35 38.45
C ALA A 144 46.23 16.49 38.82
N SER A 145 47.36 16.73 38.14
CA SER A 145 48.66 16.27 38.61
C SER A 145 49.08 17.18 39.76
N VAL A 146 49.37 16.56 40.91
CA VAL A 146 50.04 17.16 42.07
C VAL A 146 51.54 17.05 41.87
#